data_AF-A0A7W8NRA0-F1
#
_entry.id   AF-A0A7W8NRA0-F1
#
_cell.length_a   1.000
_cell.length_b   1.000
_cell.length_c   1.000
_cell.angle_alpha   90.00
_cell.angle_beta   90.00
_cell.angle_gamma   90.00
#
_symmetry.space_group_name_H-M   'P 1'
#
loop_
_entity.id
_entity.type
_entity.pdbx_description
1 polymer ?
#
loop_
_entity_poly.entity_id
_entity_poly.type
_entity_poly.pdbx_seq_one_letter_code
_entity_poly.pdbx_strand_id
1 'polypeptide(L)'
;MTSRWLVFLVLGGSGALALTAGPPLLPDPALTPGDVLTTDAAVICRPGYSRTVRAVPQALKEQVYREYGITSRAPGEFEVDHLISLELGGSNSLRNLWPESYVTSPLNARVKDTLENRLHDLICAGTVGVPDAQRAIAHNWQEAYVKYVGPLPGGGKPQRAPNQPAIAPTHVPALPPGAADPEHPTLDLPILPGLPATSAPEPVSPDALPDTAPPTPEPPAATDSAPPSGPTPPDAQGACPADAPVKVSRSGVYHLPQGDVNYAVTRAVACFPDGPSAGAAGYRAAR
;
A
#
# COMPACT_ATOMS: atom_id res chain seq x y z
N MET A 1 71.88 44.78 4.11
CA MET A 1 70.83 44.88 5.14
C MET A 1 69.55 45.33 4.42
N THR A 2 68.40 44.67 4.35
CA THR A 2 67.82 43.38 4.80
C THR A 2 66.55 43.29 3.96
N SER A 3 66.47 42.38 2.98
CA SER A 3 65.29 42.25 2.12
C SER A 3 64.18 41.50 2.86
N ARG A 4 63.05 42.16 3.11
CA ARG A 4 61.87 41.62 3.80
C ARG A 4 61.03 40.85 2.78
N TRP A 5 61.09 39.52 2.85
CA TRP A 5 60.20 38.63 2.10
C TRP A 5 58.83 38.59 2.79
N LEU A 6 57.80 39.11 2.12
CA LEU A 6 56.40 38.91 2.51
C LEU A 6 55.98 37.51 2.05
N VAL A 7 55.79 36.59 3.01
CA VAL A 7 55.15 35.31 2.79
C VAL A 7 53.64 35.54 2.75
N PHE A 8 53.03 35.45 1.56
CA PHE A 8 51.58 35.36 1.42
C PHE A 8 51.14 33.94 1.77
N LEU A 9 50.54 33.79 2.94
CA LEU A 9 49.91 32.54 3.39
C LEU A 9 48.54 32.45 2.72
N VAL A 10 48.47 31.74 1.58
CA VAL A 10 47.22 31.44 0.90
C VAL A 10 46.48 30.39 1.74
N LEU A 11 45.48 30.83 2.52
CA LEU A 11 44.49 29.92 3.10
C LEU A 11 43.64 29.36 1.95
N GLY A 12 44.02 28.18 1.46
CA GLY A 12 43.18 27.36 0.59
C GLY A 12 41.98 26.84 1.38
N GLY A 13 40.87 27.58 1.34
CA GLY A 13 39.58 27.09 1.83
C GLY A 13 39.06 26.02 0.88
N SER A 14 39.28 24.74 1.23
CA SER A 14 38.57 23.61 0.60
C SER A 14 37.10 23.65 1.04
N GLY A 15 36.29 24.47 0.38
CA GLY A 15 34.84 24.38 0.48
C GLY A 15 34.37 23.10 -0.19
N ALA A 16 34.19 22.03 0.58
CA ALA A 16 33.44 20.88 0.11
C ALA A 16 31.99 21.32 -0.12
N LEU A 17 31.59 21.52 -1.38
CA LEU A 17 30.19 21.60 -1.75
C LEU A 17 29.55 20.26 -1.37
N ALA A 18 28.75 20.25 -0.30
CA ALA A 18 27.84 19.16 -0.03
C ALA A 18 26.81 19.17 -1.16
N LEU A 19 26.95 18.25 -2.12
CA LEU A 19 25.88 17.97 -3.06
C LEU A 19 24.71 17.44 -2.22
N THR A 20 23.63 18.22 -2.15
CA THR A 20 22.34 17.71 -1.65
C THR A 20 21.91 16.62 -2.62
N ALA A 21 22.08 15.36 -2.24
CA ALA A 21 21.50 14.25 -2.98
C ALA A 21 19.99 14.47 -3.04
N GLY A 22 19.41 14.37 -4.24
CA GLY A 22 17.95 14.47 -4.40
C GLY A 22 17.22 13.34 -3.65
N PRO A 23 15.89 13.46 -3.49
CA PRO A 23 15.07 12.43 -2.85
C PRO A 23 15.33 11.04 -3.43
N PRO A 24 15.41 9.98 -2.60
CA PRO A 24 15.67 8.63 -3.08
C PRO A 24 14.58 8.17 -4.05
N LEU A 25 15.00 7.56 -5.15
CA LEU A 25 14.12 6.95 -6.16
C LEU A 25 13.91 5.45 -5.94
N LEU A 26 14.79 4.83 -5.15
CA LEU A 26 14.71 3.46 -4.66
C LEU A 26 15.00 3.48 -3.16
N PRO A 27 14.33 2.65 -2.35
CA PRO A 27 14.71 2.50 -0.95
C PRO A 27 16.11 1.89 -0.83
N ASP A 28 16.82 2.25 0.24
CA ASP A 28 18.03 1.52 0.65
C ASP A 28 17.63 0.09 1.08
N PRO A 29 18.14 -0.97 0.43
CA PRO A 29 17.77 -2.35 0.74
C PRO A 29 18.27 -2.82 2.12
N ALA A 30 19.24 -2.13 2.74
CA ALA A 30 19.67 -2.42 4.10
C ALA A 30 18.64 -1.93 5.13
N LEU A 31 17.98 -0.82 4.86
CA LEU A 31 16.95 -0.23 5.71
C LEU A 31 15.57 -0.82 5.44
N THR A 32 15.23 -0.98 4.15
CA THR A 32 13.90 -1.39 3.68
C THR A 32 14.01 -2.56 2.70
N PRO A 33 14.29 -3.79 3.19
CA PRO A 33 14.34 -5.00 2.36
C PRO A 33 12.97 -5.50 1.88
N GLY A 34 11.86 -5.04 2.46
CA GLY A 34 10.50 -5.44 2.07
C GLY A 34 9.90 -6.54 2.95
N ASP A 35 9.71 -6.27 4.24
CA ASP A 35 9.01 -7.20 5.15
C ASP A 35 7.52 -7.35 4.78
N VAL A 36 7.02 -8.59 4.75
CA VAL A 36 5.61 -8.92 4.43
C VAL A 36 4.83 -9.27 5.70
N LEU A 37 3.53 -8.95 5.71
CA LEU A 37 2.59 -9.37 6.75
C LEU A 37 1.91 -10.70 6.38
N THR A 38 1.65 -10.93 5.10
CA THR A 38 1.02 -12.16 4.60
C THR A 38 1.40 -12.44 3.15
N THR A 39 1.34 -13.72 2.78
CA THR A 39 1.43 -14.19 1.40
C THR A 39 0.13 -14.82 0.91
N ASP A 40 -0.92 -14.78 1.73
CA ASP A 40 -2.21 -15.38 1.43
C ASP A 40 -3.04 -14.47 0.51
N ALA A 41 -3.22 -14.91 -0.74
CA ALA A 41 -4.02 -14.21 -1.75
C ALA A 41 -5.49 -14.04 -1.32
N ALA A 42 -6.06 -14.98 -0.55
CA ALA A 42 -7.45 -14.88 -0.10
C ALA A 42 -7.65 -13.78 0.96
N VAL A 43 -6.59 -13.47 1.71
CA VAL A 43 -6.57 -12.31 2.62
C VAL A 43 -6.36 -11.03 1.83
N ILE A 44 -5.35 -10.99 0.97
CA ILE A 44 -4.97 -9.81 0.19
C ILE A 44 -6.12 -9.31 -0.69
N CYS A 45 -6.79 -10.22 -1.39
CA CYS A 45 -7.85 -9.89 -2.35
C CYS A 45 -9.23 -9.68 -1.70
N ARG A 46 -9.31 -9.70 -0.37
CA ARG A 46 -10.56 -9.38 0.34
C ARG A 46 -10.80 -7.86 0.23
N PRO A 47 -11.98 -7.42 -0.25
CA PRO A 47 -12.28 -6.00 -0.38
C PRO A 47 -12.02 -5.21 0.91
N GLY A 48 -11.09 -4.26 0.83
CA GLY A 48 -10.75 -3.38 1.93
C GLY A 48 -9.78 -3.95 2.97
N TYR A 49 -9.11 -5.09 2.70
CA TYR A 49 -8.06 -5.64 3.56
C TYR A 49 -7.01 -4.59 3.96
N SER A 50 -6.42 -3.89 2.99
CA SER A 50 -5.39 -2.88 3.24
C SER A 50 -5.84 -1.80 4.24
N ARG A 51 -7.12 -1.41 4.23
CA ARG A 51 -7.69 -0.44 5.18
C ARG A 51 -7.63 -0.92 6.63
N THR A 52 -7.70 -2.23 6.85
CA THR A 52 -7.65 -2.82 8.20
C THR A 52 -6.24 -2.84 8.78
N VAL A 53 -5.21 -2.79 7.92
CA VAL A 53 -3.79 -2.88 8.31
C VAL A 53 -3.00 -1.60 8.03
N ARG A 54 -3.64 -0.49 7.63
CA ARG A 54 -2.97 0.75 7.18
C ARG A 54 -2.32 1.62 8.25
N ALA A 55 -2.48 1.28 9.53
CA ALA A 55 -2.10 2.17 10.63
C ALA A 55 -0.57 2.18 10.84
N VAL A 56 0.09 3.28 10.46
CA VAL A 56 1.51 3.55 10.74
C VAL A 56 1.59 4.71 11.74
N PRO A 57 2.01 4.47 13.00
CA PRO A 57 2.13 5.51 14.01
C PRO A 57 3.07 6.64 13.59
N GLN A 58 2.76 7.88 13.97
CA GLN A 58 3.58 9.04 13.63
C GLN A 58 5.04 8.89 14.11
N ALA A 59 5.25 8.34 15.31
CA ALA A 59 6.60 8.05 15.83
C ALA A 59 7.40 7.10 14.95
N LEU A 60 6.73 6.12 14.31
CA LEU A 60 7.38 5.20 13.37
C LEU A 60 7.74 5.91 12.06
N LYS A 61 6.87 6.80 11.57
CA LYS A 61 7.18 7.64 10.39
C LYS A 61 8.40 8.53 10.64
N GLU A 62 8.48 9.14 11.82
CA GLU A 62 9.63 9.95 12.23
C GLU A 62 10.91 9.13 12.36
N GLN A 63 10.80 7.88 12.82
CA GLN A 63 11.93 6.95 12.81
C GLN A 63 12.42 6.67 11.39
N VAL A 64 11.52 6.38 10.43
CA VAL A 64 11.90 6.16 9.03
C VAL A 64 12.69 7.34 8.47
N TYR A 65 12.21 8.58 8.65
CA TYR A 65 12.94 9.76 8.20
C TYR A 65 14.33 9.88 8.82
N ARG A 66 14.48 9.55 10.11
CA ARG A 66 15.77 9.57 10.81
C ARG A 66 16.74 8.51 10.27
N GLU A 67 16.30 7.28 10.04
CA GLU A 67 17.15 6.21 9.46
C GLU A 67 17.66 6.59 8.07
N TYR A 68 16.83 7.29 7.28
CA TYR A 68 17.19 7.81 5.96
C TYR A 68 17.93 9.16 5.99
N GLY A 69 18.27 9.69 7.16
CA GLY A 69 19.02 10.95 7.30
C GLY A 69 18.24 12.21 6.89
N ILE A 70 16.91 12.13 6.78
CA ILE A 70 16.05 13.26 6.39
C ILE A 70 15.71 14.08 7.64
N THR A 71 16.49 15.14 7.85
CA THR A 71 16.35 16.06 8.99
C THR A 71 15.46 17.26 8.72
N SER A 72 15.16 17.55 7.45
CA SER A 72 14.24 18.60 7.01
C SER A 72 13.50 18.14 5.76
N ARG A 73 12.23 18.53 5.64
CA ARG A 73 11.37 18.23 4.47
C ARG A 73 10.22 19.23 4.39
N ALA A 74 9.80 19.58 3.18
CA ALA A 74 8.60 20.38 2.98
C ALA A 74 7.32 19.54 3.19
N PRO A 75 6.21 20.17 3.61
CA PRO A 75 4.91 19.49 3.64
C PRO A 75 4.57 18.91 2.27
N GLY A 76 4.26 17.61 2.21
CA GLY A 76 3.90 16.92 0.97
C GLY A 76 5.08 16.54 0.07
N GLU A 77 6.32 16.75 0.50
CA GLU A 77 7.51 16.30 -0.26
C GLU A 77 7.63 14.78 -0.28
N PHE A 78 7.35 14.15 0.86
CA PHE A 78 7.46 12.70 1.06
C PHE A 78 6.20 12.14 1.71
N GLU A 79 5.91 10.87 1.40
CA GLU A 79 5.13 9.96 2.24
C GLU A 79 6.06 8.93 2.87
N VAL A 80 5.75 8.49 4.09
CA VAL A 80 6.33 7.24 4.60
C VAL A 80 5.44 6.13 4.10
N ASP A 81 5.96 5.37 3.15
CA ASP A 81 5.18 4.39 2.40
C ASP A 81 5.88 3.03 2.37
N HIS A 82 5.13 2.02 1.94
CA HIS A 82 5.55 0.65 1.91
C HIS A 82 6.34 0.32 0.64
N LEU A 83 7.46 -0.40 0.74
CA LEU A 83 8.15 -0.94 -0.45
C LEU A 83 7.29 -2.03 -1.10
N ILE A 84 6.85 -3.00 -0.30
CA ILE A 84 5.78 -3.93 -0.67
C ILE A 84 4.48 -3.33 -0.15
N SER A 85 3.60 -2.86 -1.03
CA SER A 85 2.29 -2.31 -0.67
C SER A 85 1.49 -3.24 0.24
N LEU A 86 0.64 -2.68 1.10
CA LEU A 86 -0.33 -3.45 1.89
C LEU A 86 -1.31 -4.21 0.97
N GLU A 87 -1.62 -3.68 -0.22
CA GLU A 87 -2.41 -4.36 -1.26
C GLU A 87 -1.68 -5.58 -1.85
N LEU A 88 -0.39 -5.76 -1.56
CA LEU A 88 0.41 -6.91 -1.95
C LEU A 88 0.81 -7.77 -0.74
N GLY A 89 0.19 -7.55 0.43
CA GLY A 89 0.49 -8.27 1.66
C GLY A 89 1.71 -7.75 2.43
N GLY A 90 2.19 -6.54 2.14
CA GLY A 90 3.26 -5.88 2.88
C GLY A 90 2.94 -5.66 4.36
N SER A 91 3.98 -5.35 5.16
CA SER A 91 3.85 -5.08 6.59
C SER A 91 4.09 -3.60 6.94
N ASN A 92 3.62 -3.14 8.10
CA ASN A 92 4.02 -1.85 8.68
C ASN A 92 5.39 -1.89 9.38
N SER A 93 6.21 -2.91 9.15
CA SER A 93 7.56 -3.00 9.71
C SER A 93 8.41 -1.82 9.25
N LEU A 94 9.31 -1.34 10.11
CA LEU A 94 10.32 -0.36 9.72
C LEU A 94 11.11 -0.81 8.48
N ARG A 95 11.29 -2.13 8.32
CA ARG A 95 12.00 -2.78 7.21
C ARG A 95 11.17 -2.90 5.92
N ASN A 96 9.95 -2.37 5.90
CA ASN A 96 9.13 -2.22 4.71
C ASN A 96 8.74 -0.75 4.48
N LEU A 97 9.16 0.19 5.33
CA LEU A 97 8.76 1.59 5.24
C LEU A 97 9.92 2.48 4.82
N TRP A 98 9.69 3.37 3.85
CA TRP A 98 10.70 4.30 3.36
C TRP A 98 10.11 5.67 3.01
N PRO A 99 10.93 6.74 2.96
CA PRO A 99 10.50 8.05 2.48
C PRO A 99 10.33 8.05 0.96
N GLU A 100 9.10 7.94 0.50
CA GLU A 100 8.76 7.97 -0.92
C GLU A 100 8.42 9.39 -1.37
N SER A 101 9.13 9.87 -2.39
CA SER A 101 9.01 11.25 -2.88
C SER A 101 7.77 11.46 -3.74
N TYR A 102 7.07 12.59 -3.53
CA TYR A 102 6.03 13.10 -4.43
C TYR A 102 6.58 14.09 -5.48
N VAL A 103 7.74 14.69 -5.22
CA VAL A 103 8.27 15.81 -6.01
C VAL A 103 9.29 15.37 -7.05
N THR A 104 9.82 14.16 -6.93
CA THR A 104 10.73 13.62 -7.95
C THR A 104 9.96 13.39 -9.25
N SER A 105 10.56 13.73 -10.38
CA SER A 105 9.93 13.63 -11.68
C SER A 105 10.88 12.98 -12.67
N PRO A 106 10.41 12.05 -13.52
CA PRO A 106 9.01 11.63 -13.65
C PRO A 106 8.60 10.54 -12.65
N LEU A 107 9.56 9.95 -11.93
CA LEU A 107 9.33 8.83 -11.02
C LEU A 107 9.06 9.35 -9.59
N ASN A 108 7.88 9.07 -9.07
CA ASN A 108 7.41 9.43 -7.72
C ASN A 108 6.38 8.40 -7.22
N ALA A 109 5.87 8.64 -6.00
CA ALA A 109 4.81 7.86 -5.36
C ALA A 109 3.66 7.48 -6.31
N ARG A 110 3.16 8.42 -7.13
CA ARG A 110 2.03 8.16 -8.05
C ARG A 110 2.37 7.15 -9.14
N VAL A 111 3.62 7.12 -9.58
CA VAL A 111 4.09 6.13 -10.56
C VAL A 111 4.19 4.76 -9.90
N LYS A 112 4.70 4.67 -8.67
CA LYS A 112 4.71 3.42 -7.92
C LYS A 112 3.29 2.92 -7.62
N ASP A 113 2.35 3.78 -7.21
CA ASP A 113 0.93 3.44 -7.03
C ASP A 113 0.34 2.70 -8.25
N THR A 114 0.73 3.11 -9.46
CA THR A 114 0.26 2.47 -10.70
C THR A 114 0.74 1.02 -10.81
N LEU A 115 2.00 0.76 -10.45
CA LEU A 115 2.53 -0.61 -10.38
C LEU A 115 1.84 -1.42 -9.29
N GLU A 116 1.65 -0.85 -8.09
CA GLU A 116 1.04 -1.56 -6.96
C GLU A 116 -0.38 -2.03 -7.28
N ASN A 117 -1.20 -1.13 -7.82
CA ASN A 117 -2.55 -1.45 -8.27
C ASN A 117 -2.51 -2.53 -9.36
N ARG A 118 -1.59 -2.42 -10.32
CA ARG A 118 -1.45 -3.42 -11.39
C ARG A 118 -1.05 -4.79 -10.85
N LEU A 119 -0.13 -4.86 -9.89
CA LEU A 119 0.27 -6.11 -9.25
C LEU A 119 -0.88 -6.70 -8.43
N HIS A 120 -1.64 -5.89 -7.71
CA HIS A 120 -2.82 -6.34 -6.96
C HIS A 120 -3.85 -6.97 -7.90
N ASP A 121 -4.19 -6.30 -9.01
CA ASP A 121 -5.11 -6.84 -10.02
C ASP A 121 -4.62 -8.19 -10.57
N LEU A 122 -3.32 -8.31 -10.87
CA LEU A 122 -2.73 -9.55 -11.38
C LEU A 122 -2.73 -10.68 -10.34
N ILE A 123 -2.52 -10.37 -9.06
CA ILE A 123 -2.62 -11.34 -7.95
C ILE A 123 -4.07 -11.82 -7.82
N CYS A 124 -5.03 -10.90 -7.79
CA CYS A 124 -6.44 -11.23 -7.56
C CYS A 124 -7.09 -11.89 -8.78
N ALA A 125 -6.52 -11.72 -9.97
CA ALA A 125 -6.84 -12.51 -11.15
C ALA A 125 -6.12 -13.88 -11.20
N GLY A 126 -5.25 -14.20 -10.23
CA GLY A 126 -4.47 -15.44 -10.21
C GLY A 126 -3.40 -15.54 -11.31
N THR A 127 -3.08 -14.42 -11.98
CA THR A 127 -2.12 -14.38 -13.09
C THR A 127 -0.68 -14.32 -12.60
N VAL A 128 -0.44 -13.72 -11.42
CA VAL A 128 0.86 -13.63 -10.78
C VAL A 128 0.74 -14.13 -9.34
N GLY A 129 1.65 -14.99 -8.89
CA GLY A 129 1.68 -15.43 -7.50
C GLY A 129 2.09 -14.30 -6.55
N VAL A 130 1.50 -14.24 -5.36
CA VAL A 130 1.83 -13.24 -4.33
C VAL A 130 3.35 -13.17 -4.07
N PRO A 131 4.08 -14.29 -3.88
CA PRO A 131 5.52 -14.23 -3.63
C PRO A 131 6.33 -13.67 -4.82
N ASP A 132 5.87 -13.88 -6.06
CA ASP A 132 6.54 -13.34 -7.25
C ASP A 132 6.36 -11.83 -7.37
N ALA A 133 5.15 -11.32 -7.11
CA ALA A 133 4.87 -9.90 -7.08
C ALA A 133 5.67 -9.19 -5.98
N GLN A 134 5.67 -9.75 -4.77
CA GLN A 134 6.43 -9.25 -3.62
C GLN A 134 7.94 -9.20 -3.90
N ARG A 135 8.53 -10.29 -4.42
CA ARG A 135 9.95 -10.31 -4.82
C ARG A 135 10.27 -9.28 -5.89
N ALA A 136 9.42 -9.15 -6.90
CA ALA A 136 9.67 -8.22 -8.01
C ALA A 136 9.69 -6.76 -7.54
N ILE A 137 8.68 -6.34 -6.77
CA ILE A 137 8.60 -4.95 -6.29
C ILE A 137 9.69 -4.65 -5.26
N ALA A 138 9.99 -5.58 -4.35
CA ALA A 138 11.03 -5.41 -3.33
C ALA A 138 12.44 -5.36 -3.92
N HIS A 139 12.72 -6.14 -4.97
CA HIS A 139 14.00 -6.13 -5.64
C HIS A 139 14.27 -4.79 -6.33
N ASN A 140 13.32 -4.35 -7.17
CA ASN A 140 13.39 -3.08 -7.88
C ASN A 140 12.02 -2.73 -8.46
N TRP A 141 11.30 -1.82 -7.80
CA TRP A 141 9.96 -1.42 -8.25
C TRP A 141 9.98 -0.80 -9.67
N GLN A 142 11.07 -0.18 -10.12
CA GLN A 142 11.15 0.40 -11.46
C GLN A 142 11.27 -0.70 -12.54
N GLU A 143 12.01 -1.77 -12.27
CA GLU A 143 12.05 -2.94 -13.16
C GLU A 143 10.71 -3.68 -13.17
N ALA A 144 10.07 -3.81 -12.00
CA ALA A 144 8.74 -4.39 -11.90
C ALA A 144 7.70 -3.55 -12.67
N TYR A 145 7.80 -2.22 -12.64
CA TYR A 145 6.98 -1.33 -13.47
C TYR A 145 7.15 -1.65 -14.96
N VAL A 146 8.40 -1.74 -15.44
CA VAL A 146 8.68 -2.11 -16.83
C VAL A 146 8.08 -3.46 -17.21
N LYS A 147 8.17 -4.44 -16.29
CA LYS A 147 7.66 -5.80 -16.52
C LYS A 147 6.13 -5.88 -16.55
N TYR A 148 5.43 -5.24 -15.63
CA TYR A 148 4.00 -5.47 -15.41
C TYR A 148 3.08 -4.35 -15.91
N VAL A 149 3.62 -3.14 -16.10
CA VAL A 149 2.89 -1.96 -16.58
C VAL A 149 3.34 -1.58 -17.99
N GLY A 150 4.65 -1.44 -18.21
CA GLY A 150 5.23 -1.00 -19.49
C GLY A 150 6.35 0.04 -19.32
N PRO A 151 6.76 0.75 -20.38
CA PRO A 151 7.88 1.69 -20.31
C PRO A 151 7.71 2.74 -19.20
N LEU A 152 8.80 3.08 -18.51
CA LEU A 152 8.76 4.11 -17.46
C LEU A 152 8.36 5.46 -18.04
N PRO A 153 7.59 6.27 -17.29
CA PRO A 153 7.29 7.65 -17.66
C PRO A 153 8.56 8.45 -17.99
N GLY A 154 8.45 9.34 -18.98
CA GLY A 154 9.57 10.17 -19.45
C GLY A 154 10.68 9.41 -20.20
N GLY A 155 10.46 8.15 -20.56
CA GLY A 155 11.46 7.35 -21.29
C GLY A 155 12.67 6.94 -20.44
N GLY A 156 12.55 7.02 -19.11
CA GLY A 156 13.60 6.62 -18.19
C GLY A 156 13.92 5.14 -18.28
N LYS A 157 15.15 4.76 -17.89
CA LYS A 157 15.52 3.37 -17.64
C LYS A 157 15.45 3.09 -16.14
N PRO A 158 15.06 1.87 -15.72
CA PRO A 158 15.14 1.50 -14.32
C PRO A 158 16.53 1.78 -13.76
N GLN A 159 16.56 2.47 -12.64
CA GLN A 159 17.78 2.67 -11.90
C GLN A 159 18.21 1.35 -11.29
N ARG A 160 19.52 1.17 -11.21
CA ARG A 160 20.11 0.02 -10.56
C ARG A 160 19.96 0.19 -9.06
N ALA A 161 19.45 -0.84 -8.37
CA ALA A 161 19.35 -0.78 -6.92
C ALA A 161 20.73 -0.52 -6.30
N PRO A 162 20.85 0.47 -5.38
CA PRO A 162 22.11 0.75 -4.71
C PRO A 162 22.61 -0.53 -4.02
N ASN A 163 23.89 -0.86 -4.20
CA ASN A 163 24.57 -2.07 -3.72
C ASN A 163 24.30 -3.40 -4.44
N GLN A 164 23.63 -3.44 -5.60
CA GLN A 164 23.76 -4.62 -6.45
C GLN A 164 25.10 -4.60 -7.21
N PRO A 165 25.87 -5.69 -7.33
CA PRO A 165 27.00 -5.78 -8.26
C PRO A 165 26.50 -5.92 -9.70
N ALA A 166 27.09 -5.20 -10.67
CA ALA A 166 26.63 -5.21 -12.06
C ALA A 166 26.79 -6.61 -12.64
N ILE A 167 25.73 -7.41 -12.57
CA ILE A 167 25.66 -8.64 -13.34
C ILE A 167 25.52 -8.18 -14.78
N ALA A 168 26.62 -8.25 -15.54
CA ALA A 168 26.60 -8.09 -16.98
C ALA A 168 25.51 -9.02 -17.54
N PRO A 169 24.80 -8.67 -18.63
CA PRO A 169 23.84 -9.55 -19.24
C PRO A 169 24.57 -10.79 -19.76
N THR A 170 24.76 -11.79 -18.90
CA THR A 170 25.16 -13.12 -19.30
C THR A 170 23.96 -13.67 -20.03
N HIS A 171 24.12 -13.75 -21.36
CA HIS A 171 23.39 -14.58 -22.29
C HIS A 171 22.56 -15.63 -21.54
N VAL A 172 21.23 -15.45 -21.49
CA VAL A 172 20.34 -16.56 -21.14
C VAL A 172 20.69 -17.64 -22.16
N PRO A 173 21.25 -18.79 -21.78
CA PRO A 173 21.41 -19.87 -22.73
C PRO A 173 19.99 -20.21 -23.17
N ALA A 174 19.69 -20.01 -24.45
CA ALA A 174 18.50 -20.61 -25.02
C ALA A 174 18.56 -22.11 -24.69
N LEU A 175 17.59 -22.60 -23.91
CA LEU A 175 17.46 -24.04 -23.72
C LEU A 175 17.37 -24.67 -25.11
N PRO A 176 18.25 -25.61 -25.48
CA PRO A 176 18.06 -26.36 -26.70
C PRO A 176 16.73 -27.13 -26.59
N PRO A 177 15.91 -27.16 -27.65
CA PRO A 177 14.72 -28.00 -27.64
C PRO A 177 15.16 -29.47 -27.57
N GLY A 178 14.83 -30.15 -26.46
CA GLY A 178 14.99 -31.60 -26.34
C GLY A 178 15.89 -32.14 -25.23
N ALA A 179 16.25 -31.35 -24.20
CA ALA A 179 16.85 -31.93 -22.99
C ALA A 179 15.75 -32.50 -22.08
N ALA A 180 15.58 -33.82 -22.10
CA ALA A 180 14.79 -34.54 -21.11
C ALA A 180 15.49 -34.48 -19.75
N ASP A 181 14.74 -34.17 -18.70
CA ASP A 181 15.19 -34.25 -17.30
C ASP A 181 15.65 -35.67 -16.96
N PRO A 182 16.89 -35.85 -16.48
CA PRO A 182 17.23 -37.00 -15.67
C PRO A 182 17.14 -36.59 -14.19
N GLU A 183 16.42 -37.41 -13.42
CA GLU A 183 16.53 -37.54 -11.96
C GLU A 183 15.73 -36.54 -11.09
N HIS A 184 14.42 -36.78 -11.04
CA HIS A 184 13.70 -36.70 -9.77
C HIS A 184 13.99 -37.98 -8.96
N PRO A 185 14.62 -37.92 -7.77
CA PRO A 185 14.50 -39.02 -6.82
C PRO A 185 13.07 -38.99 -6.26
N THR A 186 12.25 -39.94 -6.70
CA THR A 186 10.99 -40.27 -6.05
C THR A 186 11.28 -40.74 -4.63
N LEU A 187 10.84 -39.98 -3.63
CA LEU A 187 10.74 -40.49 -2.27
C LEU A 187 9.53 -41.44 -2.24
N ASP A 188 9.78 -42.71 -2.55
CA ASP A 188 8.91 -43.82 -2.20
C ASP A 188 8.86 -43.95 -0.68
N LEU A 189 7.83 -43.38 -0.07
CA LEU A 189 7.43 -43.67 1.31
C LEU A 189 6.45 -44.87 1.30
N PRO A 190 6.72 -45.96 2.04
CA PRO A 190 5.79 -47.06 2.13
C PRO A 190 4.52 -46.66 2.88
N ILE A 191 3.39 -46.90 2.23
CA ILE A 191 2.03 -46.78 2.78
C ILE A 191 1.88 -47.80 3.93
N LEU A 192 1.67 -47.31 5.15
CA LEU A 192 1.22 -48.12 6.27
C LEU A 192 -0.27 -48.45 6.08
N PRO A 193 -0.70 -49.73 6.09
CA PRO A 193 -2.12 -50.05 6.11
C PRO A 193 -2.63 -50.03 7.55
N GLY A 194 -3.74 -49.32 7.76
CA GLY A 194 -4.61 -49.53 8.92
C GLY A 194 -4.82 -48.33 9.81
N LEU A 195 -5.81 -47.50 9.45
CA LEU A 195 -6.67 -46.83 10.42
C LEU A 195 -8.12 -46.86 9.92
N PRO A 196 -9.10 -47.14 10.79
CA PRO A 196 -10.47 -47.43 10.40
C PRO A 196 -11.20 -46.20 9.88
N ALA A 197 -12.08 -46.43 8.90
CA ALA A 197 -13.05 -45.46 8.42
C ALA A 197 -13.94 -44.99 9.57
N THR A 198 -13.86 -43.71 9.91
CA THR A 198 -14.87 -43.04 10.72
C THR A 198 -16.08 -42.77 9.83
N SER A 199 -17.21 -43.30 10.28
CA SER A 199 -18.54 -43.27 9.69
C SER A 199 -18.99 -41.87 9.29
N ALA A 200 -19.71 -41.80 8.17
CA ALA A 200 -20.48 -40.63 7.76
C ALA A 200 -21.58 -40.30 8.80
N PRO A 201 -21.92 -39.02 9.02
CA PRO A 201 -23.07 -38.66 9.83
C PRO A 201 -24.38 -38.96 9.07
N GLU A 202 -25.31 -39.63 9.74
CA GLU A 202 -26.65 -39.93 9.27
C GLU A 202 -27.51 -38.67 9.01
N PRO A 203 -28.53 -38.76 8.13
CA PRO A 203 -29.42 -37.64 7.84
C PRO A 203 -30.42 -37.41 8.99
N VAL A 204 -30.50 -36.15 9.44
CA VAL A 204 -31.48 -35.71 10.44
C VAL A 204 -32.85 -35.56 9.77
N SER A 205 -33.85 -36.30 10.25
CA SER A 205 -35.26 -36.18 9.82
C SER A 205 -35.92 -34.90 10.34
N PRO A 206 -36.87 -34.31 9.58
CA PRO A 206 -37.65 -33.16 10.01
C PRO A 206 -38.99 -33.62 10.62
N ASP A 207 -39.22 -33.39 11.90
CA ASP A 207 -40.55 -33.12 12.46
C ASP A 207 -40.48 -33.01 13.99
N ALA A 208 -40.90 -31.84 14.52
CA ALA A 208 -41.73 -31.67 15.71
C ALA A 208 -41.59 -30.23 16.27
N LEU A 209 -42.57 -29.38 15.93
CA LEU A 209 -43.01 -28.30 16.81
C LEU A 209 -43.68 -28.91 18.06
N PRO A 210 -43.65 -28.23 19.21
CA PRO A 210 -44.85 -27.45 19.53
C PRO A 210 -44.58 -26.09 20.20
N ASP A 211 -45.36 -25.11 19.74
CA ASP A 211 -46.12 -24.08 20.46
C ASP A 211 -45.84 -23.89 21.96
N THR A 212 -45.32 -22.71 22.35
CA THR A 212 -45.86 -21.90 23.46
C THR A 212 -45.32 -20.46 23.40
N ALA A 213 -46.18 -19.46 23.17
CA ALA A 213 -45.95 -18.04 23.52
C ALA A 213 -46.44 -17.80 24.97
N PRO A 214 -45.81 -16.92 25.80
CA PRO A 214 -46.17 -15.48 25.86
C PRO A 214 -45.04 -14.57 26.46
N PRO A 215 -45.27 -13.31 26.90
CA PRO A 215 -46.09 -12.22 26.36
C PRO A 215 -45.23 -11.01 25.90
N THR A 216 -45.87 -10.09 25.18
CA THR A 216 -45.37 -8.74 24.83
C THR A 216 -45.14 -7.86 26.06
N PRO A 217 -44.01 -7.14 26.16
CA PRO A 217 -43.91 -5.94 26.98
C PRO A 217 -44.25 -4.67 26.16
N GLU A 218 -45.00 -3.78 26.81
CA GLU A 218 -45.36 -2.41 26.42
C GLU A 218 -44.19 -1.54 25.91
N PRO A 219 -44.46 -0.48 25.13
CA PRO A 219 -43.41 0.33 24.53
C PRO A 219 -42.80 1.28 25.57
N PRO A 220 -41.47 1.38 25.69
CA PRO A 220 -40.88 2.48 26.44
C PRO A 220 -41.03 3.78 25.65
N ALA A 221 -41.24 4.84 26.41
CA ALA A 221 -41.44 6.21 26.01
C ALA A 221 -40.42 6.74 24.99
N ALA A 222 -40.85 7.76 24.24
CA ALA A 222 -40.07 8.56 23.32
C ALA A 222 -38.66 8.88 23.87
N THR A 223 -37.67 8.19 23.34
CA THR A 223 -36.27 8.58 23.42
C THR A 223 -35.92 9.27 22.13
N ASP A 224 -35.32 10.46 22.24
CA ASP A 224 -34.60 11.16 21.17
C ASP A 224 -33.90 10.13 20.28
N SER A 225 -34.43 9.95 19.08
CA SER A 225 -33.81 9.07 18.10
C SER A 225 -32.53 9.76 17.67
N ALA A 226 -31.42 9.33 18.26
CA ALA A 226 -30.10 9.64 17.76
C ALA A 226 -30.12 9.38 16.24
N PRO A 227 -29.67 10.35 15.41
CA PRO A 227 -29.69 10.17 13.97
C PRO A 227 -28.87 8.92 13.62
N PRO A 228 -29.26 8.19 12.55
CA PRO A 228 -28.59 6.96 12.17
C PRO A 228 -27.09 7.21 12.02
N SER A 229 -26.28 6.43 12.74
CA SER A 229 -24.81 6.55 12.81
C SER A 229 -24.08 6.19 11.50
N GLY A 230 -24.81 6.13 10.38
CA GLY A 230 -24.32 5.74 9.07
C GLY A 230 -24.39 6.89 8.07
N PRO A 231 -23.57 6.85 7.01
CA PRO A 231 -23.63 7.85 5.94
C PRO A 231 -25.01 7.87 5.28
N THR A 232 -25.54 9.07 5.03
CA THR A 232 -26.76 9.22 4.24
C THR A 232 -26.44 8.97 2.77
N PRO A 233 -27.22 8.16 2.04
CA PRO A 233 -26.99 7.94 0.62
C PRO A 233 -27.31 9.20 -0.19
N PRO A 234 -26.48 9.55 -1.20
CA PRO A 234 -26.77 10.63 -2.13
C PRO A 234 -27.89 10.24 -3.12
N ASP A 235 -28.43 11.22 -3.83
CA ASP A 235 -29.35 10.97 -4.94
C ASP A 235 -28.65 10.35 -6.17
N ALA A 236 -29.42 10.03 -7.21
CA ALA A 236 -28.91 9.43 -8.43
C ALA A 236 -27.89 10.30 -9.19
N GLN A 237 -27.87 11.62 -8.92
CA GLN A 237 -26.94 12.57 -9.53
C GLN A 237 -25.70 12.80 -8.65
N GLY A 238 -25.65 12.21 -7.45
CA GLY A 238 -24.57 12.38 -6.48
C GLY A 238 -24.69 13.67 -5.66
N ALA A 239 -25.88 14.25 -5.52
CA ALA A 239 -26.15 15.35 -4.61
C ALA A 239 -26.54 14.81 -3.23
N CYS A 240 -26.21 15.59 -2.20
CA CYS A 240 -26.54 15.28 -0.81
C CYS A 240 -27.80 16.04 -0.36
N PRO A 241 -28.62 15.46 0.53
CA PRO A 241 -29.79 16.14 1.07
C PRO A 241 -29.39 17.27 2.04
N ALA A 242 -30.33 18.15 2.33
CA ALA A 242 -30.07 19.37 3.10
C ALA A 242 -29.62 19.13 4.55
N ASP A 243 -30.05 18.01 5.15
CA ASP A 243 -29.68 17.56 6.48
C ASP A 243 -28.32 16.84 6.55
N ALA A 244 -27.75 16.49 5.40
CA ALA A 244 -26.43 15.86 5.29
C ALA A 244 -25.57 16.49 4.17
N PRO A 245 -25.29 17.80 4.18
CA PRO A 245 -24.75 18.50 3.01
C PRO A 245 -23.29 18.16 2.67
N VAL A 246 -22.52 17.51 3.55
CA VAL A 246 -21.11 17.22 3.29
C VAL A 246 -20.97 16.06 2.29
N LYS A 247 -20.33 16.32 1.15
CA LYS A 247 -20.17 15.35 0.05
C LYS A 247 -18.88 14.57 0.17
N VAL A 248 -18.96 13.25 0.28
CA VAL A 248 -17.79 12.37 0.20
C VAL A 248 -17.61 11.85 -1.22
N SER A 249 -16.46 12.09 -1.83
CA SER A 249 -16.10 11.57 -3.14
C SER A 249 -15.68 10.10 -3.09
N ARG A 250 -15.61 9.44 -4.25
CA ARG A 250 -15.12 8.04 -4.37
C ARG A 250 -13.70 7.84 -3.84
N SER A 251 -12.86 8.87 -3.83
CA SER A 251 -11.50 8.81 -3.29
C SER A 251 -11.43 8.97 -1.76
N GLY A 252 -12.58 9.09 -1.09
CA GLY A 252 -12.68 9.19 0.37
C GLY A 252 -12.34 10.58 0.90
N VAL A 253 -12.46 11.61 0.05
CA VAL A 253 -12.31 13.02 0.44
C VAL A 253 -13.69 13.64 0.60
N TYR A 254 -13.94 14.31 1.73
CA TYR A 254 -15.16 15.06 1.97
C TYR A 254 -14.99 16.54 1.62
N HIS A 255 -16.02 17.10 1.01
CA HIS A 255 -16.09 18.48 0.57
C HIS A 255 -17.20 19.21 1.32
N LEU A 256 -16.89 20.42 1.79
CA LEU A 256 -17.84 21.26 2.54
C LEU A 256 -18.63 22.16 1.58
N PRO A 257 -19.94 22.40 1.82
CA PRO A 257 -20.75 23.28 0.96
C PRO A 257 -20.23 24.73 0.88
N GLN A 258 -19.44 25.15 1.87
CA GLN A 258 -18.89 26.49 1.98
C GLN A 258 -17.36 26.39 1.97
N GLY A 259 -16.71 27.21 1.13
CA GLY A 259 -15.26 27.36 1.11
C GLY A 259 -14.49 26.32 0.29
N ASP A 260 -15.15 25.27 -0.21
CA ASP A 260 -14.52 24.25 -1.04
C ASP A 260 -14.89 24.41 -2.52
N VAL A 261 -13.89 24.76 -3.34
CA VAL A 261 -14.05 24.98 -4.79
C VAL A 261 -14.51 23.74 -5.55
N ASN A 262 -14.28 22.54 -4.99
CA ASN A 262 -14.63 21.28 -5.62
C ASN A 262 -16.03 20.78 -5.21
N TYR A 263 -16.70 21.42 -4.25
CA TYR A 263 -17.98 20.96 -3.73
C TYR A 263 -19.07 20.82 -4.82
N ALA A 264 -19.14 21.78 -5.75
CA ALA A 264 -20.14 21.77 -6.82
C ALA A 264 -19.91 20.63 -7.83
N VAL A 265 -18.65 20.28 -8.10
CA VAL A 265 -18.28 19.26 -9.11
C VAL A 265 -18.20 17.85 -8.53
N THR A 266 -18.09 17.70 -7.21
CA THR A 266 -18.07 16.40 -6.55
C THR A 266 -19.44 15.72 -6.65
N ARG A 267 -19.43 14.49 -7.16
CA ARG A 267 -20.53 13.53 -7.03
C ARG A 267 -20.29 12.66 -5.80
N ALA A 268 -21.17 12.78 -4.82
CA ALA A 268 -21.05 12.08 -3.56
C ALA A 268 -21.30 10.56 -3.74
N VAL A 269 -20.63 9.76 -2.90
CA VAL A 269 -20.96 8.36 -2.63
C VAL A 269 -21.47 8.14 -1.20
N ALA A 270 -21.31 9.15 -0.35
CA ALA A 270 -21.81 9.21 1.01
C ALA A 270 -22.00 10.68 1.41
N CYS A 271 -22.99 10.94 2.25
CA CYS A 271 -23.36 12.27 2.72
C CYS A 271 -23.33 12.33 4.26
N PHE A 272 -22.86 13.45 4.81
CA PHE A 272 -22.73 13.66 6.25
C PHE A 272 -23.29 15.02 6.69
N PRO A 273 -23.80 15.15 7.93
CA PRO A 273 -24.31 16.41 8.46
C PRO A 273 -23.20 17.48 8.56
N ASP A 274 -21.98 17.07 8.90
CA ASP A 274 -20.85 17.97 9.06
C ASP A 274 -19.50 17.27 8.79
N GLY A 275 -18.46 18.10 8.64
CA GLY A 275 -17.09 17.65 8.40
C GLY A 275 -16.52 16.77 9.52
N PRO A 276 -16.72 17.10 10.81
CA PRO A 276 -16.33 16.24 11.92
C PRO A 276 -16.94 14.84 11.86
N SER A 277 -18.21 14.70 11.48
CA SER A 277 -18.89 13.40 11.34
C SER A 277 -18.31 12.60 10.18
N ALA A 278 -18.03 13.24 9.04
CA ALA A 278 -17.32 12.61 7.93
C ALA A 278 -15.88 12.19 8.34
N GLY A 279 -15.20 13.03 9.12
CA GLY A 279 -13.87 12.75 9.67
C GLY A 279 -13.86 11.57 10.65
N ALA A 280 -14.85 11.51 11.54
CA ALA A 280 -15.05 10.40 12.48
C ALA A 280 -15.36 9.09 11.75
N ALA A 281 -16.05 9.16 10.61
CA ALA A 281 -16.28 8.03 9.70
C ALA A 281 -15.04 7.66 8.85
N GLY A 282 -13.90 8.35 9.03
CA GLY A 282 -12.62 8.02 8.40
C GLY A 282 -12.36 8.71 7.05
N TYR A 283 -13.19 9.67 6.67
CA TYR A 283 -12.99 10.46 5.44
C TYR A 283 -12.07 11.67 5.70
N ARG A 284 -11.32 12.07 4.67
CA ARG A 284 -10.35 13.17 4.77
C ARG A 284 -10.95 14.47 4.26
N ALA A 285 -10.67 15.59 4.91
CA ALA A 285 -11.06 16.90 4.39
C ALA A 285 -10.35 17.19 3.06
N ALA A 286 -11.05 17.84 2.13
CA ALA A 286 -10.40 18.46 0.99
C ALA A 286 -9.39 19.53 1.47
N ARG A 287 -8.26 19.63 0.77
CA ARG A 287 -7.19 20.60 1.08
C ARG A 287 -7.44 21.93 0.40
#